data_AF-A0AAD4NZ40-F1
#
_entry.id   AF-A0AAD4NZ40-F1
#
_cell.length_a   1.000
_cell.length_b   1.000
_cell.length_c   1.000
_cell.angle_alpha   90.00
_cell.angle_beta   90.00
_cell.angle_gamma   90.00
#
_symmetry.space_group_name_H-M   'P 1'
#
loop_
_entity.id
_entity.type
_entity.pdbx_description
1 polymer ?
#
loop_
_entity_poly.entity_id
_entity_poly.type
_entity_poly.pdbx_seq_one_letter_code
_entity_poly.pdbx_strand_id
1 'polypeptide(L)'
;MDPNLKVALQDCKSSHDSVIRSLHSALIEITDKDYETLTYDLLIAGTDNIEVCQNAVTSKGVKDEIILSWNKVIPIFAFSGYQAVEAIRESKNTFNVFY
;
A
#
# COMPACT_ATOMS: atom_id res chain seq x y z
N MET A 1 9.90 -20.16 -20.04
CA MET A 1 9.23 -19.06 -19.35
C MET A 1 9.28 -17.85 -20.25
N ASP A 2 8.14 -17.19 -20.50
CA ASP A 2 8.07 -15.98 -21.32
C ASP A 2 9.00 -14.88 -20.72
N PRO A 3 9.94 -14.31 -21.50
CA PRO A 3 10.81 -13.23 -21.04
C PRO A 3 10.03 -12.02 -20.49
N ASN A 4 8.89 -11.69 -21.08
CA ASN A 4 8.05 -10.59 -20.61
C ASN A 4 7.44 -10.90 -19.24
N LEU A 5 6.96 -12.14 -19.07
CA LEU A 5 6.49 -12.62 -17.77
C LEU A 5 7.61 -12.57 -16.71
N LYS A 6 8.83 -12.97 -17.06
CA LYS A 6 9.97 -12.94 -16.14
C LYS A 6 10.24 -11.53 -15.63
N VAL A 7 10.33 -10.55 -16.53
CA VAL A 7 10.64 -9.16 -16.14
C VAL A 7 9.48 -8.57 -15.33
N ALA A 8 8.23 -8.81 -15.75
CA ALA A 8 7.06 -8.36 -14.98
C ALA A 8 7.07 -8.91 -13.55
N LEU A 9 7.39 -10.19 -13.36
CA LEU A 9 7.49 -10.82 -12.04
C LEU A 9 8.60 -10.22 -11.18
N GLN A 10 9.73 -9.82 -11.78
CA GLN A 10 10.82 -9.16 -11.05
C GLN A 10 10.42 -7.76 -10.58
N ASP A 11 9.78 -6.98 -11.46
CA ASP A 11 9.25 -5.66 -11.12
C ASP A 11 8.18 -5.77 -10.02
N CYS A 12 7.27 -6.73 -10.18
CA CYS A 12 6.25 -7.02 -9.19
C CYS A 12 6.82 -7.46 -7.85
N LYS A 13 7.87 -8.28 -7.84
CA LYS A 13 8.54 -8.65 -6.59
C LYS A 13 9.10 -7.42 -5.87
N SER A 14 9.84 -6.57 -6.58
CA SER A 14 10.41 -5.35 -6.00
C SER A 14 9.34 -4.44 -5.41
N SER A 15 8.25 -4.25 -6.17
CA SER A 15 7.05 -3.52 -5.78
C SER A 15 6.41 -4.09 -4.51
N HIS A 16 6.16 -5.40 -4.45
CA HIS A 16 5.58 -6.04 -3.27
C HIS A 16 6.52 -6.00 -2.05
N ASP A 17 7.83 -6.13 -2.25
CA ASP A 17 8.80 -5.97 -1.15
C ASP A 17 8.75 -4.56 -0.55
N SER A 18 8.51 -3.52 -1.36
CA SER A 18 8.28 -2.16 -0.87
C SER A 18 6.94 -2.00 -0.15
N VAL A 19 5.85 -2.57 -0.70
CA VAL A 19 4.54 -2.61 -0.02
C VAL A 19 4.69 -3.22 1.38
N ILE A 20 5.35 -4.38 1.49
CA ILE A 20 5.57 -5.06 2.77
C ILE A 20 6.34 -4.17 3.75
N ARG A 21 7.39 -3.46 3.29
CA ARG A 21 8.14 -2.53 4.14
C ARG A 21 7.27 -1.39 4.67
N SER A 22 6.48 -0.74 3.81
CA SER A 22 5.60 0.36 4.25
C SER A 22 4.49 -0.13 5.17
N LEU A 23 3.88 -1.29 4.90
CA LEU A 23 2.88 -1.87 5.81
C LEU A 23 3.48 -2.26 7.16
N HIS A 24 4.72 -2.76 7.18
CA HIS A 24 5.40 -3.07 8.43
C HIS A 24 5.76 -1.79 9.21
N SER A 25 6.20 -0.74 8.52
CA SER A 25 6.42 0.59 9.10
C SER A 25 5.14 1.13 9.74
N ALA A 26 4.02 1.12 9.01
CA ALA A 26 2.69 1.46 9.52
C ALA A 26 2.30 0.66 10.79
N LEU A 27 2.61 -0.64 10.86
CA LEU A 27 2.35 -1.45 12.06
C LEU A 27 3.23 -1.08 13.26
N ILE A 28 4.38 -0.45 13.06
CA ILE A 28 5.21 0.09 14.13
C ILE A 28 4.61 1.43 14.59
N GLU A 29 4.31 2.33 13.65
CA GLU A 29 3.82 3.67 13.94
C GLU A 29 2.46 3.67 14.67
N ILE A 30 1.61 2.66 14.43
CA ILE A 30 0.36 2.51 15.21
C ILE A 30 0.61 2.31 16.71
N THR A 31 1.73 1.66 17.06
CA THR A 31 2.14 1.42 18.46
C THR A 31 2.71 2.69 19.07
N ASP A 32 3.50 3.43 18.29
CA ASP A 32 4.12 4.71 18.69
C ASP A 32 3.13 5.88 18.66
N LYS A 33 1.92 5.65 18.12
CA LYS A 33 0.83 6.63 17.95
C LYS A 33 1.23 7.81 17.06
N ASP A 34 2.20 7.60 16.17
CA ASP A 34 2.50 8.55 15.10
C ASP A 34 1.53 8.35 13.92
N TYR A 35 0.37 8.98 14.04
CA TYR A 35 -0.68 8.85 13.02
C TYR A 35 -0.32 9.53 11.69
N GLU A 36 0.59 10.51 11.69
CA GLU A 36 0.99 11.18 10.46
C GLU A 36 1.85 10.23 9.61
N THR A 37 2.92 9.68 10.20
CA THR A 37 3.78 8.71 9.52
C THR A 37 3.00 7.44 9.16
N LEU A 38 2.12 6.96 10.04
CA LEU A 38 1.21 5.86 9.74
C LEU A 38 0.36 6.10 8.49
N THR A 39 -0.29 7.26 8.37
CA THR A 39 -1.13 7.57 7.21
C THR A 39 -0.32 7.70 5.93
N TYR A 40 0.88 8.27 6.02
CA TYR A 40 1.82 8.38 4.90
C TYR A 40 2.27 7.00 4.40
N ASP A 41 2.66 6.10 5.30
CA ASP A 41 3.08 4.73 4.96
C ASP A 41 1.96 3.92 4.31
N LEU A 42 0.73 4.05 4.83
CA LEU A 42 -0.45 3.41 4.25
C LEU A 42 -0.77 3.96 2.85
N LEU A 43 -0.64 5.27 2.64
CA LEU A 43 -0.85 5.88 1.34
C LEU A 43 0.15 5.33 0.30
N ILE A 44 1.45 5.37 0.61
CA ILE A 44 2.51 4.89 -0.29
C ILE A 44 2.40 3.40 -0.57
N ALA A 45 2.02 2.59 0.44
CA ALA A 45 1.74 1.16 0.23
C ALA A 45 0.61 0.93 -0.79
N GLY A 46 -0.43 1.77 -0.77
CA GLY A 46 -1.58 1.70 -1.66
C GLY A 46 -1.38 2.35 -3.04
N THR A 47 -0.38 3.22 -3.19
CA THR A 47 -0.08 3.94 -4.44
C THR A 47 1.28 3.52 -5.01
N ASP A 48 2.34 4.21 -4.61
CA ASP A 48 3.62 4.26 -5.31
C ASP A 48 4.31 2.90 -5.29
N ASN A 49 4.19 2.20 -4.17
CA ASN A 49 4.82 0.90 -4.00
C ASN A 49 4.22 -0.17 -4.89
N ILE A 50 2.91 -0.12 -5.20
CA ILE A 50 2.23 -1.13 -6.04
C ILE A 50 2.15 -0.73 -7.52
N GLU A 51 2.26 0.57 -7.81
CA GLU A 51 2.17 1.12 -9.17
C GLU A 51 3.20 0.49 -10.12
N VAL A 52 4.42 0.25 -9.65
CA VAL A 52 5.47 -0.40 -10.47
C VAL A 52 5.03 -1.77 -10.97
N CYS A 53 4.40 -2.60 -10.12
CA CYS A 53 3.86 -3.89 -10.56
C CYS A 53 2.70 -3.71 -11.54
N GLN A 54 1.77 -2.79 -11.26
CA GLN A 54 0.63 -2.51 -12.13
C GLN A 54 1.07 -2.08 -13.54
N ASN A 55 2.05 -1.19 -13.62
CA ASN A 55 2.63 -0.73 -14.87
C ASN A 55 3.39 -1.86 -15.58
N ALA A 56 4.13 -2.69 -14.85
CA ALA A 56 4.85 -3.82 -15.42
C ALA A 56 3.91 -4.88 -16.01
N VAL A 57 2.84 -5.26 -15.32
CA VAL A 57 1.89 -6.27 -15.84
C VAL A 57 1.11 -5.74 -17.04
N THR A 58 0.73 -4.45 -17.03
CA THR A 58 -0.02 -3.81 -18.11
C THR A 58 0.85 -3.67 -19.36
N SER A 59 2.04 -3.10 -19.22
CA SER A 59 2.96 -2.87 -20.35
C SER A 59 3.47 -4.16 -21.00
N LYS A 60 3.56 -5.26 -20.23
CA LYS A 60 4.07 -6.55 -20.70
C LYS A 60 2.97 -7.55 -21.05
N GLY A 61 1.69 -7.16 -20.95
CA GLY A 61 0.54 -7.99 -21.32
C GLY A 61 0.37 -9.24 -20.46
N VAL A 62 0.77 -9.19 -19.18
CA VAL A 62 0.66 -10.34 -18.27
C VAL A 62 -0.79 -10.55 -17.86
N LYS A 63 -1.28 -11.79 -18.02
CA LYS A 63 -2.65 -12.21 -17.70
C LYS A 63 -2.77 -13.11 -16.47
N ASP A 64 -1.71 -13.20 -15.67
CA ASP A 64 -1.72 -14.01 -14.45
C ASP A 64 -2.76 -13.44 -13.47
N GLU A 65 -3.81 -14.22 -13.21
CA GLU A 65 -4.95 -13.78 -12.39
C GLU A 65 -4.56 -13.52 -10.93
N ILE A 66 -3.57 -14.23 -10.40
CA ILE A 66 -3.11 -14.06 -9.02
C ILE A 66 -2.43 -12.70 -8.89
N ILE A 67 -1.52 -12.36 -9.79
CA ILE A 67 -0.83 -11.06 -9.77
C ILE A 67 -1.84 -9.92 -9.98
N LEU A 68 -2.73 -10.06 -10.96
CA LEU A 68 -3.75 -9.05 -11.23
C LEU A 68 -4.71 -8.85 -10.06
N SER A 69 -5.02 -9.90 -9.31
CA SER A 69 -5.85 -9.82 -8.11
C SER A 69 -5.12 -9.07 -6.99
N TRP A 70 -3.87 -9.39 -6.71
CA TRP A 70 -3.08 -8.72 -5.67
C TRP A 70 -2.89 -7.22 -5.94
N ASN A 71 -2.64 -6.85 -7.21
CA ASN A 71 -2.55 -5.45 -7.63
C ASN A 71 -3.82 -4.63 -7.37
N LYS A 72 -4.98 -5.28 -7.25
CA LYS A 72 -6.26 -4.62 -6.89
C LYS A 72 -6.49 -4.63 -5.38
N VAL A 73 -6.14 -5.73 -4.73
CA VAL A 73 -6.43 -5.97 -3.30
C VAL A 73 -5.56 -5.11 -2.39
N ILE A 74 -4.28 -4.92 -2.70
CA ILE A 74 -3.35 -4.13 -1.88
C ILE A 74 -3.85 -2.67 -1.69
N PRO A 75 -4.18 -1.91 -2.76
CA PRO A 75 -4.74 -0.57 -2.60
C PRO A 75 -5.99 -0.53 -1.72
N ILE A 76 -6.91 -1.49 -1.86
CA ILE A 76 -8.16 -1.51 -1.09
C ILE A 76 -7.86 -1.58 0.41
N PHE A 77 -6.98 -2.50 0.83
CA PHE A 77 -6.65 -2.63 2.25
C PHE A 77 -5.83 -1.46 2.77
N ALA A 78 -4.87 -0.98 2.00
CA ALA A 78 -4.04 0.18 2.36
C ALA A 78 -4.90 1.44 2.56
N PHE A 79 -5.82 1.74 1.63
CA PHE A 79 -6.72 2.88 1.74
C PHE A 79 -7.78 2.69 2.84
N SER A 80 -8.25 1.47 3.08
CA SER A 80 -9.15 1.20 4.21
C SER A 80 -8.46 1.48 5.54
N GLY A 81 -7.19 1.07 5.68
CA GLY A 81 -6.36 1.40 6.84
C GLY A 81 -6.16 2.91 6.98
N TYR A 82 -5.81 3.59 5.89
CA TYR A 82 -5.64 5.05 5.86
C TYR A 82 -6.88 5.77 6.38
N GLN A 83 -8.06 5.44 5.85
CA GLN A 83 -9.33 6.07 6.25
C GLN A 83 -9.66 5.79 7.73
N ALA A 84 -9.35 4.60 8.23
CA ALA A 84 -9.55 4.27 9.64
C ALA A 84 -8.66 5.11 10.56
N VAL A 85 -7.40 5.35 10.16
CA VAL A 85 -6.44 6.16 10.93
C VAL A 85 -6.83 7.64 10.90
N GLU A 86 -7.24 8.16 9.73
CA GLU A 86 -7.72 9.53 9.60
C GLU A 86 -8.93 9.80 10.52
N ALA A 87 -9.91 8.90 10.55
CA ALA A 87 -11.06 9.01 11.44
C ALA A 87 -10.65 9.06 12.93
N ILE A 88 -9.64 8.28 13.32
CA ILE A 88 -9.10 8.32 14.69
C ILE A 88 -8.43 9.68 14.95
N ARG A 89 -7.65 10.20 14.00
CA ARG A 89 -6.97 11.50 14.12
C ARG A 89 -7.96 12.66 14.26
N GLU A 90 -9.00 12.68 13.44
CA GLU A 90 -10.08 13.68 13.49
C GLU A 90 -10.84 13.63 14.82
N SER A 91 -11.14 12.43 15.31
CA SER A 91 -11.84 12.28 16.59
C SER A 91 -11.05 12.89 17.75
N LYS A 92 -9.73 12.68 17.80
CA LYS A 92 -8.85 13.26 18.84
C LYS A 92 -8.77 14.78 18.76
N ASN A 93 -8.70 15.33 17.56
CA ASN A 93 -8.70 16.78 17.36
C ASN A 93 -10.02 17.41 17.82
N THR A 94 -11.14 16.73 17.59
CA THR A 94 -12.46 17.20 18.02
C THR A 94 -12.55 17.26 19.55
N PHE A 95 -12.05 16.27 20.28
CA PHE A 95 -12.03 16.29 21.76
C PHE A 95 -11.16 17.40 22.36
N ASN A 96 -10.04 17.76 21.71
CA ASN A 96 -9.16 18.82 22.18
C ASN A 96 -9.72 20.24 21.98
N VAL A 97 -10.79 20.43 21.21
CA VAL A 97 -11.44 21.74 21.02
C VAL A 97 -12.47 22.04 22.12
N PHE A 98 -12.90 21.03 22.88
CA PHE A 98 -13.94 21.15 23.91
C PHE A 98 -13.40 21.24 25.35
N TYR A 99 -12.08 21.33 25.55
CA TYR A 99 -11.44 21.50 26.86
C TYR A 99 -10.49 22.70 26.89
#